data_AF-A0A060BWL3-F1
#
_entry.id   AF-A0A060BWL3-F1
#
_cell.length_a   1.000
_cell.length_b   1.000
_cell.length_c   1.000
_cell.angle_alpha   90.00
_cell.angle_beta   90.00
_cell.angle_gamma   90.00
#
_symmetry.space_group_name_H-M   'P 1'
#
loop_
_entity.id
_entity.type
_entity.pdbx_description
1 polymer ?
#
loop_
_entity_poly.entity_id
_entity_poly.type
_entity_poly.pdbx_seq_one_letter_code
_entity_poly.pdbx_strand_id
1 'polypeptide(L)'
;NPFYVALPYNDMTSHGHKQEARSVIPWFDETYRNERTSVCKGRWIAIRFQGRVCYAQWEDSGPFRTDHWQYVFGSERPRPNLNHGAGLDVSPAVRDYLGMGDTDVTDWKFVEFHDVPVGP
;
A
#
# COMPACT_ATOMS: atom_id res chain seq x y z
N ASN A 1 9.44 10.83 -4.90
CA ASN A 1 9.07 9.75 -5.82
C ASN A 1 7.65 10.04 -6.33
N PRO A 2 7.42 10.23 -7.64
CA PRO A 2 6.07 10.48 -8.17
C PRO A 2 5.19 9.21 -8.18
N PHE A 3 5.77 8.01 -8.10
CA PHE A 3 5.05 6.75 -8.07
C PHE A 3 4.82 6.30 -6.63
N TYR A 4 3.67 6.64 -6.08
CA TYR A 4 3.30 6.30 -4.71
C TYR A 4 1.84 5.86 -4.61
N VAL A 5 1.52 5.21 -3.49
CA VAL A 5 0.18 4.71 -3.18
C VAL A 5 -0.20 4.94 -1.73
N ALA A 6 -1.51 4.86 -1.47
CA ALA A 6 -2.08 4.69 -0.15
C ALA A 6 -2.77 3.34 -0.03
N LEU A 7 -2.49 2.63 1.07
CA LEU A 7 -3.19 1.41 1.47
C LEU A 7 -3.97 1.64 2.77
N PRO A 8 -5.12 0.97 3.00
CA PRO A 8 -6.07 1.32 4.06
C PRO A 8 -5.63 0.84 5.45
N TYR A 9 -4.35 1.00 5.76
CA TYR A 9 -3.73 0.64 7.03
C TYR A 9 -2.64 1.66 7.39
N ASN A 10 -2.52 2.00 8.67
CA ASN A 10 -1.40 2.72 9.25
C ASN A 10 -0.93 1.90 10.45
N ASP A 11 0.36 1.65 10.56
CA ASP A 11 0.98 0.91 11.67
C ASP A 11 1.25 1.79 12.90
N MET A 12 1.22 3.11 12.76
CA MET A 12 1.60 4.06 13.80
C MET A 12 0.40 4.63 14.59
N THR A 13 0.67 5.02 15.82
CA THR A 13 -0.17 5.84 16.70
C THR A 13 0.64 7.02 17.23
N SER A 14 0.04 7.89 18.04
CA SER A 14 0.78 8.93 18.76
C SER A 14 1.75 8.39 19.82
N HIS A 15 1.62 7.12 20.22
CA HIS A 15 2.39 6.51 21.31
C HIS A 15 3.34 5.40 20.87
N GLY A 16 3.36 5.04 19.59
CA GLY A 16 4.13 3.89 19.10
C GLY A 16 3.40 3.13 18.01
N HIS A 17 3.81 1.89 17.78
CA HIS A 17 3.11 0.97 16.88
C HIS A 17 1.73 0.57 17.43
N LYS A 18 0.78 0.28 16.53
CA LYS A 18 -0.49 -0.33 16.90
C LYS A 18 -0.28 -1.72 17.50
N GLN A 19 -1.19 -2.14 18.38
CA GLN A 19 -1.06 -3.40 19.12
C GLN A 19 -0.98 -4.62 18.20
N GLU A 20 -1.71 -4.59 17.09
CA GLU A 20 -1.73 -5.65 16.08
C GLU A 20 -0.53 -5.60 15.13
N ALA A 21 0.19 -4.48 15.03
CA ALA A 21 1.17 -4.25 13.97
C ALA A 21 2.24 -5.36 13.91
N ARG A 22 2.76 -5.75 15.08
CA ARG A 22 3.77 -6.81 15.19
C ARG A 22 3.28 -8.19 14.74
N SER A 23 1.99 -8.50 14.93
CA SER A 23 1.44 -9.80 14.58
C SER A 23 0.91 -9.88 13.15
N VAL A 24 0.52 -8.75 12.55
CA VAL A 24 -0.13 -8.72 11.23
C VAL A 24 0.80 -8.29 10.09
N ILE A 25 1.87 -7.55 10.38
CA ILE A 25 2.80 -7.05 9.35
C ILE A 25 3.90 -8.10 9.14
N PRO A 26 4.01 -8.73 7.95
CA PRO A 26 4.89 -9.89 7.75
C PRO A 26 6.38 -9.63 8.00
N TRP A 27 6.81 -8.38 7.82
CA TRP A 27 8.22 -7.95 7.94
C TRP A 27 8.48 -7.11 9.19
N PHE A 28 7.57 -7.11 10.18
CA PHE A 28 7.69 -6.23 11.35
C PHE A 28 9.03 -6.40 12.06
N ASP A 29 9.36 -7.63 12.50
CA ASP A 29 10.55 -7.89 13.29
C ASP A 29 11.86 -7.65 12.50
N GLU A 30 11.82 -7.78 11.17
CA GLU A 30 12.98 -7.55 10.29
C GLU A 30 13.29 -6.07 10.08
N THR A 31 12.26 -5.22 10.11
CA THR A 31 12.36 -3.80 9.74
C THR A 31 12.25 -2.86 10.94
N TYR A 32 11.71 -3.34 12.06
CA TYR A 32 11.56 -2.56 13.28
C TYR A 32 12.89 -1.94 13.71
N ARG A 33 12.86 -0.62 13.95
CA ARG A 33 14.01 0.12 14.47
C ARG A 33 13.74 0.77 15.81
N ASN A 34 12.55 1.33 15.98
CA ASN A 34 12.10 2.02 17.18
C ASN A 34 10.58 2.30 17.07
N GLU A 35 9.99 2.70 18.19
CA GLU A 35 8.57 3.04 18.31
C GLU A 35 8.10 4.25 17.49
N ARG A 36 9.01 5.05 16.91
CA ARG A 36 8.65 6.27 16.16
C ARG A 36 8.78 6.10 14.65
N THR A 37 9.18 4.91 14.19
CA THR A 37 9.47 4.65 12.78
C THR A 37 8.50 3.60 12.26
N SER A 38 7.71 3.97 11.24
CA SER A 38 6.82 3.05 10.53
C SER A 38 7.63 1.95 9.83
N VAL A 39 7.10 0.73 9.88
CA VAL A 39 7.57 -0.43 9.11
C VAL A 39 6.82 -0.59 7.79
N CYS A 40 5.70 0.12 7.59
CA CYS A 40 4.94 0.12 6.33
C CYS A 40 5.48 1.14 5.32
N LYS A 41 5.88 2.33 5.80
CA LYS A 41 6.30 3.43 4.93
C LYS A 41 7.52 3.06 4.07
N GLY A 42 7.43 3.37 2.78
CA GLY A 42 8.51 3.14 1.81
C GLY A 42 8.60 1.71 1.28
N ARG A 43 7.73 0.79 1.72
CA ARG A 43 7.58 -0.54 1.11
C ARG A 43 7.04 -0.40 -0.31
N TRP A 44 7.44 -1.31 -1.19
CA TRP A 44 7.05 -1.27 -2.60
C TRP A 44 5.91 -2.24 -2.90
N ILE A 45 5.06 -1.84 -3.83
CA ILE A 45 4.08 -2.73 -4.46
C ILE A 45 4.24 -2.72 -5.97
N ALA A 46 3.90 -3.84 -6.59
CA ALA A 46 3.67 -3.95 -8.04
C ALA A 46 2.17 -3.94 -8.29
N ILE A 47 1.71 -3.07 -9.18
CA ILE A 47 0.31 -2.88 -9.57
C ILE A 47 0.18 -3.32 -11.02
N ARG A 48 -0.73 -4.25 -11.32
CA ARG A 48 -0.93 -4.81 -12.64
C ARG A 48 -2.30 -4.44 -13.19
N PHE A 49 -2.30 -3.71 -14.30
CA PHE A 49 -3.52 -3.28 -15.00
C PHE A 49 -3.33 -3.43 -16.51
N GLN A 50 -4.29 -4.07 -17.19
CA GLN A 50 -4.33 -4.24 -18.66
C GLN A 50 -3.00 -4.67 -19.31
N GLY A 51 -2.30 -5.63 -18.68
CA GLY A 51 -1.02 -6.16 -19.19
C GLY A 51 0.21 -5.30 -18.91
N ARG A 52 0.07 -4.16 -18.23
CA ARG A 52 1.16 -3.32 -17.74
C ARG A 52 1.38 -3.53 -16.24
N VAL A 53 2.61 -3.29 -15.79
CA VAL A 53 2.98 -3.33 -14.37
C VAL A 53 3.65 -2.01 -13.98
N CYS A 54 3.14 -1.38 -12.93
CA CYS A 54 3.74 -0.19 -12.34
C CYS A 54 4.22 -0.50 -10.92
N TYR A 55 5.40 -0.02 -10.57
CA TYR A 55 5.97 -0.13 -9.23
C TYR A 55 5.80 1.19 -8.49
N ALA A 56 5.31 1.14 -7.26
CA ALA A 56 5.04 2.35 -6.48
C ALA A 56 5.34 2.13 -4.99
N GLN A 57 5.75 3.20 -4.31
CA GLN A 57 6.02 3.18 -2.88
C GLN A 57 4.77 3.47 -2.06
N TRP A 58 4.60 2.74 -0.97
CA TRP A 58 3.60 3.03 0.03
C TRP A 58 4.02 4.25 0.86
N GLU A 59 3.36 5.38 0.63
CA GLU A 59 3.71 6.67 1.26
C GLU A 59 2.58 7.28 2.08
N ASP A 60 1.34 6.77 1.97
CA ASP A 60 0.18 7.29 2.69
C ASP A 60 -0.80 6.20 3.15
N SER A 61 -1.76 6.54 4.00
CA SER A 61 -2.76 5.63 4.54
C SER A 61 -4.18 6.02 4.11
N GLY A 62 -4.90 5.09 3.52
CA GLY A 62 -6.22 5.30 2.92
C GLY A 62 -6.49 4.28 1.82
N PRO A 63 -7.68 4.25 1.19
CA PRO A 63 -8.73 5.26 1.29
C PRO A 63 -9.71 5.03 2.45
N PHE A 64 -10.23 6.13 3.01
CA PHE A 64 -11.31 6.24 4.02
C PHE A 64 -11.08 5.61 5.41
N ARG A 65 -10.08 4.74 5.55
CA ARG A 65 -9.77 4.04 6.79
C ARG A 65 -8.29 3.72 6.86
N THR A 66 -7.80 3.45 8.05
CA THR A 66 -6.37 3.20 8.30
C THR A 66 -6.16 1.99 9.21
N ASP A 67 -7.15 1.12 9.33
CA ASP A 67 -7.19 -0.03 10.25
C ASP A 67 -7.50 -1.36 9.55
N HIS A 68 -7.57 -1.40 8.22
CA HIS A 68 -8.02 -2.58 7.46
C HIS A 68 -6.85 -3.49 7.07
N TRP A 69 -6.10 -3.95 8.07
CA TRP A 69 -4.97 -4.85 7.90
C TRP A 69 -5.37 -6.20 7.27
N GLN A 70 -6.61 -6.64 7.43
CA GLN A 70 -7.10 -7.91 6.86
C GLN A 70 -7.13 -7.89 5.32
N TYR A 71 -7.33 -6.72 4.71
CA TYR A 71 -7.20 -6.56 3.27
C TYR A 71 -5.73 -6.38 2.86
N VAL A 72 -4.97 -5.61 3.64
CA VAL A 72 -3.59 -5.25 3.27
C VAL A 72 -2.62 -6.43 3.41
N PHE A 73 -2.73 -7.22 4.48
CA PHE A 73 -1.83 -8.35 4.77
C PHE A 73 -2.55 -9.70 4.80
N GLY A 74 -3.88 -9.71 4.74
CA GLY A 74 -4.70 -10.93 4.75
C GLY A 74 -5.35 -11.20 3.38
N SER A 75 -6.48 -11.90 3.43
CA SER A 75 -7.22 -12.33 2.24
C SER A 75 -8.59 -11.66 2.08
N GLU A 76 -8.92 -10.65 2.89
CA GLU A 76 -10.18 -9.92 2.73
C GLU A 76 -10.17 -9.10 1.44
N ARG A 77 -11.36 -8.81 0.89
CA ARG A 77 -11.54 -7.79 -0.16
C ARG A 77 -11.67 -6.41 0.48
N PRO A 78 -11.45 -5.31 -0.28
CA PRO A 78 -11.74 -3.98 0.22
C PRO A 78 -13.17 -3.89 0.74
N ARG A 79 -13.36 -3.22 1.88
CA ARG A 79 -14.70 -2.96 2.43
C ARG A 79 -15.41 -1.89 1.59
N PRO A 80 -16.76 -1.89 1.53
CA PRO A 80 -17.50 -0.78 0.95
C PRO A 80 -17.09 0.58 1.52
N ASN A 81 -17.05 1.60 0.68
CA ASN A 81 -16.82 3.02 1.01
C ASN A 81 -17.47 3.91 -0.07
N LEU A 82 -17.31 5.22 0.05
CA LEU A 82 -17.84 6.20 -0.91
C LEU A 82 -17.31 6.00 -2.34
N ASN A 83 -16.14 5.37 -2.50
CA ASN A 83 -15.56 5.01 -3.81
C ASN A 83 -15.80 3.53 -4.15
N HIS A 84 -17.00 3.02 -3.88
CA HIS A 84 -17.44 1.68 -4.29
C HIS A 84 -16.55 0.51 -3.83
N GLY A 85 -15.86 0.68 -2.70
CA GLY A 85 -14.94 -0.34 -2.19
C GLY A 85 -13.52 -0.20 -2.73
N ALA A 86 -13.04 1.04 -2.91
CA ALA A 86 -11.63 1.26 -3.19
C ALA A 86 -10.76 0.76 -2.02
N GLY A 87 -9.69 0.01 -2.34
CA GLY A 87 -8.71 -0.49 -1.37
C GLY A 87 -7.27 -0.03 -1.67
N LEU A 88 -7.07 0.77 -2.70
CA LEU A 88 -5.77 1.26 -3.13
C LEU A 88 -5.99 2.62 -3.81
N ASP A 89 -5.38 3.66 -3.26
CA ASP A 89 -5.26 4.93 -3.99
C ASP A 89 -3.89 4.98 -4.64
N VAL A 90 -3.85 5.41 -5.90
CA VAL A 90 -2.61 5.52 -6.68
C VAL A 90 -2.33 6.96 -7.03
N SER A 91 -1.06 7.35 -7.08
CA SER A 91 -0.67 8.69 -7.52
C SER A 91 -1.07 8.94 -8.99
N PRO A 92 -1.21 10.21 -9.41
CA PRO A 92 -1.48 10.54 -10.82
C PRO A 92 -0.47 9.91 -11.79
N ALA A 93 0.81 9.81 -11.41
CA ALA A 93 1.83 9.19 -12.25
C ALA A 93 1.60 7.68 -12.46
N VAL A 94 1.17 6.96 -11.42
CA VAL A 94 0.79 5.54 -11.53
C VAL A 94 -0.45 5.39 -12.42
N ARG A 95 -1.48 6.20 -12.18
CA ARG A 95 -2.71 6.22 -12.98
C ARG A 95 -2.40 6.43 -14.46
N ASP A 96 -1.63 7.47 -14.77
CA ASP A 96 -1.32 7.86 -16.15
C ASP A 96 -0.44 6.83 -16.86
N TYR A 97 0.53 6.23 -16.15
CA TYR A 97 1.38 5.17 -16.69
C TYR A 97 0.58 3.90 -17.04
N LEU A 98 -0.33 3.51 -16.15
CA LEU A 98 -1.18 2.33 -16.32
C LEU A 98 -2.37 2.59 -17.27
N GLY A 99 -2.76 3.85 -17.48
CA GLY A 99 -3.95 4.22 -18.26
C GLY A 99 -5.25 3.94 -17.53
N MET A 100 -5.27 4.12 -16.21
CA MET A 100 -6.46 3.93 -15.36
C MET A 100 -7.40 5.14 -15.45
N GLY A 101 -8.71 4.89 -15.34
CA GLY A 101 -9.73 5.90 -15.10
C GLY A 101 -9.80 6.35 -13.64
N ASP A 102 -10.89 7.02 -13.28
CA ASP A 102 -11.10 7.52 -11.90
C ASP A 102 -11.27 6.39 -10.88
N THR A 103 -11.85 5.26 -11.28
CA THR A 103 -11.96 4.05 -10.46
C THR A 103 -11.91 2.83 -11.37
N ASP A 104 -11.03 1.90 -11.02
CA ASP A 104 -10.75 0.70 -11.81
C ASP A 104 -10.45 -0.51 -10.92
N VAL A 105 -10.52 -1.70 -11.52
CA VAL A 105 -10.12 -2.96 -10.88
C VAL A 105 -8.70 -3.32 -11.30
N THR A 106 -7.85 -3.59 -10.32
CA THR A 106 -6.43 -3.92 -10.52
C THR A 106 -5.99 -5.02 -9.56
N ASP A 107 -4.92 -5.72 -9.91
CA ASP A 107 -4.24 -6.61 -8.97
C ASP A 107 -2.98 -5.91 -8.44
N TRP A 108 -2.61 -6.17 -7.20
CA TRP A 108 -1.35 -5.69 -6.65
C TRP A 108 -0.72 -6.70 -5.68
N LYS A 109 0.58 -6.57 -5.46
CA LYS A 109 1.33 -7.35 -4.46
C LYS A 109 2.50 -6.56 -3.90
N PHE A 110 2.94 -6.89 -2.69
CA PHE A 110 4.23 -6.42 -2.18
C PHE A 110 5.39 -6.97 -3.01
N VAL A 111 6.44 -6.16 -3.15
CA VAL A 111 7.71 -6.53 -3.79
C VAL A 111 8.88 -5.92 -3.02
N GLU A 112 10.06 -6.53 -3.14
CA GLU A 112 11.27 -5.96 -2.56
C GLU A 112 11.89 -4.93 -3.50
N PHE A 113 12.66 -3.99 -2.94
CA PHE A 113 13.28 -2.92 -3.74
C PHE A 113 14.17 -3.46 -4.87
N HIS A 114 14.84 -4.60 -4.66
CA HIS A 114 15.69 -5.20 -5.69
C HIS A 114 14.90 -5.79 -6.88
N ASP A 115 13.59 -6.00 -6.73
CA ASP A 115 12.70 -6.42 -7.82
C ASP A 115 12.18 -5.23 -8.64
N VAL A 116 12.40 -4.00 -8.17
CA VAL A 116 11.95 -2.79 -8.85
C VAL A 116 12.95 -2.45 -9.96
N PRO A 117 12.52 -2.46 -11.24
CA PRO A 117 13.40 -2.10 -12.34
C PRO A 117 13.82 -0.63 -12.23
N VAL A 118 14.98 -0.31 -12.80
CA VAL A 118 15.39 1.09 -12.98
C VAL A 118 14.28 1.80 -13.75
N GLY A 119 13.85 2.96 -13.23
CA GLY A 119 12.84 3.78 -13.87
C GLY A 119 13.27 4.26 -15.25
N PRO A 120 12.34 4.82 -16.04
CA PRO A 120 12.67 5.49 -17.30
C PRO A 120 13.68 6.63 -17.13
#